data_AF-A0A837L0I0-F1
#
_entry.id   AF-A0A837L0I0-F1
#
_cell.length_a   1.000
_cell.length_b   1.000
_cell.length_c   1.000
_cell.angle_alpha   90.00
_cell.angle_beta   90.00
_cell.angle_gamma   90.00
#
_symmetry.space_group_name_H-M   'P 1'
#
loop_
_entity.id
_entity.type
_entity.pdbx_description
1 polymer ?
#
loop_
_entity_poly.entity_id
_entity_poly.type
_entity_poly.pdbx_seq_one_letter_code
_entity_poly.pdbx_strand_id
1 'polypeptide(L)'
;MNEDIVPKLLDEIKKEFNTKFNKSEVIKRLLKEQKNYKNAYEFAKETGVILSEVLGNKISAQVLPDSRMYYNIADRILNDVLGNNHKIVTSYLETVQSFVNKSANINLKPKSPKINQDKVNGFVNRLNSEENFDDVKWILKDPVVNFTQSVVDDFIMTNVDFHAKVGLVPKLTRTVVAGCCEFCEKLAGTYTYPVDKKIYMRHNNCDCIVEYHPKDSRGIQNSHTKMWR
;
A
#
# COMPACT_ATOMS: atom_id res chain seq x y z
N MET A 1 -37.83 3.58 -13.16
CA MET A 1 -36.40 3.93 -13.21
C MET A 1 -35.77 3.41 -11.93
N ASN A 2 -34.86 2.45 -12.02
CA ASN A 2 -34.06 2.09 -10.85
C ASN A 2 -33.11 3.26 -10.57
N GLU A 3 -33.19 3.81 -9.36
CA GLU A 3 -32.34 4.90 -8.90
C GLU A 3 -30.87 4.42 -8.87
N ASP A 4 -29.94 5.22 -9.42
CA ASP A 4 -28.52 4.90 -9.35
C ASP A 4 -28.04 5.00 -7.90
N ILE A 5 -27.79 3.86 -7.26
CA ILE A 5 -27.40 3.80 -5.85
C ILE A 5 -25.96 4.27 -5.59
N VAL A 6 -25.11 4.28 -6.63
CA VAL A 6 -23.66 4.45 -6.48
C VAL A 6 -23.26 5.81 -5.90
N PRO A 7 -23.79 6.96 -6.37
CA PRO A 7 -23.39 8.27 -5.85
C PRO A 7 -23.64 8.41 -4.34
N LYS A 8 -24.83 7.98 -3.88
CA LYS A 8 -25.20 8.02 -2.46
C LYS A 8 -24.33 7.08 -1.63
N LEU A 9 -24.16 5.84 -2.11
CA LEU A 9 -23.32 4.84 -1.42
C LEU A 9 -21.86 5.30 -1.31
N LEU A 10 -21.29 5.89 -2.37
CA LEU A 10 -19.94 6.45 -2.36
C LEU A 10 -19.79 7.60 -1.36
N ASP A 11 -20.76 8.51 -1.28
CA ASP A 11 -20.75 9.61 -0.32
C ASP A 11 -20.77 9.08 1.13
N GLU A 12 -21.61 8.10 1.42
CA GLU A 12 -21.68 7.45 2.74
C GLU A 12 -20.38 6.72 3.10
N ILE A 13 -19.79 5.98 2.16
CA ILE A 13 -18.50 5.31 2.35
C ILE A 13 -17.40 6.33 2.65
N LYS A 14 -17.30 7.41 1.86
CA LYS A 14 -16.29 8.45 2.07
C LYS A 14 -16.43 9.15 3.40
N LYS A 15 -17.66 9.50 3.79
CA LYS A 15 -17.94 10.14 5.08
C LYS A 15 -17.55 9.26 6.25
N GLU A 16 -17.91 7.98 6.23
CA GLU A 16 -17.58 7.06 7.31
C GLU A 16 -16.07 6.77 7.35
N PHE A 17 -15.44 6.54 6.20
CA PHE A 17 -13.99 6.36 6.09
C PHE A 17 -13.25 7.55 6.66
N ASN A 18 -13.55 8.77 6.23
CA ASN A 18 -12.89 9.98 6.73
C ASN A 18 -13.11 10.16 8.24
N THR A 19 -14.31 9.84 8.74
CA THR A 19 -14.62 9.92 10.17
C THR A 19 -13.77 8.93 10.97
N LYS A 20 -13.71 7.67 10.56
CA LYS A 20 -12.91 6.63 11.23
C LYS A 20 -11.41 6.91 11.11
N PHE A 21 -10.93 7.27 9.92
CA PHE A 21 -9.53 7.60 9.66
C PHE A 21 -9.04 8.75 10.55
N ASN A 22 -9.81 9.84 10.63
CA ASN A 22 -9.46 10.99 11.47
C ASN A 22 -9.56 10.70 12.98
N LYS A 23 -10.35 9.70 13.38
CA LYS A 23 -10.48 9.27 14.77
C LYS A 23 -9.46 8.20 15.18
N SER A 24 -8.83 7.49 14.24
CA SER A 24 -7.87 6.44 14.56
C SER A 24 -6.66 6.99 15.32
N GLU A 25 -6.47 6.51 16.55
CA GLU A 25 -5.32 6.85 17.38
C GLU A 25 -4.01 6.32 16.77
N VAL A 26 -4.07 5.19 16.06
CA VAL A 26 -2.93 4.63 15.32
C VAL A 26 -2.50 5.59 14.22
N ILE A 27 -3.43 6.06 13.38
CA ILE A 27 -3.13 7.05 12.33
C ILE A 27 -2.57 8.34 12.94
N LYS A 28 -3.23 8.90 13.97
CA LYS A 28 -2.76 10.13 14.64
C LYS A 28 -1.36 9.98 15.21
N ARG A 29 -1.04 8.83 15.81
CA ARG A 29 0.29 8.51 16.33
C ARG A 29 1.31 8.46 15.20
N LEU A 30 1.06 7.70 14.15
CA LEU A 30 1.98 7.53 13.01
C LEU A 30 2.23 8.82 12.21
N LEU A 31 1.28 9.76 12.22
CA LEU A 31 1.47 11.09 11.66
C LEU A 31 2.49 11.93 12.46
N LYS A 32 2.62 11.71 13.77
CA LYS A 32 3.56 12.42 14.66
C LYS A 32 4.90 11.70 14.82
N GLU A 33 4.91 10.39 14.72
CA GLU A 33 6.13 9.58 14.86
C GLU A 33 7.14 9.79 13.73
N GLN A 34 8.38 9.35 13.99
CA GLN A 34 9.46 9.34 13.02
C GLN A 34 9.07 8.58 11.75
N LYS A 35 9.55 9.10 10.62
CA LYS A 35 9.23 8.55 9.30
C LYS A 35 10.21 7.45 8.93
N ASN A 36 9.70 6.22 8.84
CA ASN A 36 10.44 5.03 8.41
C ASN A 36 9.48 4.05 7.73
N TYR A 37 10.02 3.02 7.05
CA TYR A 37 9.19 2.09 6.29
C TYR A 37 8.36 1.15 7.17
N LYS A 38 8.84 0.79 8.36
CA LYS A 38 8.04 0.03 9.33
C LYS A 38 6.73 0.76 9.67
N ASN A 39 6.83 2.04 10.03
CA ASN A 39 5.68 2.91 10.31
C ASN A 39 4.82 3.13 9.06
N ALA A 40 5.41 3.11 7.86
CA ALA A 40 4.66 3.20 6.61
C ALA A 40 3.80 1.96 6.33
N TYR A 41 4.32 0.75 6.60
CA TYR A 41 3.51 -0.47 6.52
C TYR A 41 2.39 -0.49 7.56
N GLU A 42 2.66 -0.02 8.78
CA GLU A 42 1.63 0.08 9.83
C GLU A 42 0.54 1.08 9.42
N PHE A 43 0.93 2.24 8.88
CA PHE A 43 0.00 3.25 8.38
C PHE A 43 -0.86 2.69 7.24
N ALA A 44 -0.24 2.00 6.27
CA ALA A 44 -0.96 1.38 5.17
C ALA A 44 -1.90 0.26 5.64
N LYS A 45 -1.47 -0.56 6.60
CA LYS A 45 -2.31 -1.61 7.19
C LYS A 45 -3.54 -1.02 7.87
N GLU A 46 -3.35 -0.04 8.75
CA GLU A 46 -4.45 0.62 9.47
C GLU A 46 -5.42 1.31 8.49
N THR A 47 -4.89 2.03 7.50
CA THR A 47 -5.74 2.68 6.46
C THR A 47 -6.57 1.65 5.69
N GLY A 48 -5.95 0.52 5.33
CA GLY A 48 -6.63 -0.59 4.65
C GLY A 48 -7.68 -1.28 5.51
N VAL A 49 -7.40 -1.47 6.81
CA VAL A 49 -8.35 -2.05 7.79
C VAL A 49 -9.59 -1.16 7.91
N ILE A 50 -9.39 0.15 8.10
CA ILE A 50 -10.49 1.11 8.18
C ILE A 50 -11.33 1.09 6.91
N LEU A 51 -10.70 1.07 5.73
CA LEU A 51 -11.43 0.99 4.46
C LEU A 51 -12.21 -0.32 4.33
N SER A 52 -11.58 -1.45 4.63
CA SER A 52 -12.18 -2.78 4.61
C SER A 52 -13.42 -2.84 5.51
N GLU A 53 -13.34 -2.33 6.74
CA GLU A 53 -14.47 -2.26 7.66
C GLU A 53 -15.63 -1.42 7.09
N VAL A 54 -15.32 -0.23 6.56
CA VAL A 54 -16.35 0.66 6.01
C VAL A 54 -17.04 0.02 4.80
N LEU A 55 -16.26 -0.59 3.91
CA LEU A 55 -16.82 -1.31 2.76
C LEU A 55 -17.69 -2.48 3.20
N GLY A 56 -17.23 -3.29 4.15
CA GLY A 56 -18.01 -4.41 4.70
C GLY A 56 -19.28 -3.99 5.44
N ASN A 57 -19.32 -2.79 6.00
CA ASN A 57 -20.50 -2.24 6.68
C ASN A 57 -21.50 -1.59 5.72
N LYS A 58 -21.02 -0.94 4.65
CA LYS A 58 -21.86 -0.16 3.73
C LYS A 58 -22.38 -0.97 2.56
N ILE A 59 -21.63 -1.98 2.13
CA ILE A 59 -21.99 -2.79 0.98
C ILE A 59 -22.52 -4.12 1.49
N SER A 60 -23.80 -4.38 1.21
CA SER A 60 -24.46 -5.63 1.55
C SER A 60 -25.39 -6.07 0.42
N ALA A 61 -25.78 -7.35 0.44
CA ALA A 61 -26.71 -7.91 -0.52
C ALA A 61 -28.08 -7.19 -0.51
N GLN A 62 -28.46 -6.54 0.59
CA GLN A 62 -29.72 -5.80 0.70
C GLN A 62 -29.66 -4.41 0.05
N VAL A 63 -28.48 -3.80 0.02
CA VAL A 63 -28.27 -2.48 -0.61
C VAL A 63 -28.06 -2.61 -2.12
N LEU A 64 -27.56 -3.77 -2.56
CA LEU A 64 -27.29 -4.04 -3.97
C LEU A 64 -28.56 -4.46 -4.73
N PRO A 65 -28.69 -4.07 -6.01
CA PRO A 65 -29.79 -4.54 -6.85
C PRO A 65 -29.69 -6.05 -7.04
N ASP A 66 -30.83 -6.74 -6.91
CA ASP A 66 -30.95 -8.20 -7.03
C ASP A 66 -29.98 -8.97 -6.11
N SER A 67 -29.52 -8.33 -5.02
CA SER A 67 -28.47 -8.88 -4.15
C SER A 67 -27.14 -9.17 -4.82
N ARG A 68 -26.93 -8.60 -6.01
CA ARG A 68 -25.77 -8.82 -6.86
C ARG A 68 -24.91 -7.57 -6.99
N MET A 69 -23.59 -7.76 -6.90
CA MET A 69 -22.65 -6.70 -7.24
C MET A 69 -22.38 -6.69 -8.74
N TYR A 70 -23.02 -5.79 -9.48
CA TYR A 70 -22.75 -5.65 -10.92
C TYR A 70 -21.41 -4.96 -11.20
N TYR A 71 -20.78 -5.31 -12.32
CA TYR A 71 -19.50 -4.75 -12.77
C TYR A 71 -19.45 -3.22 -12.69
N ASN A 72 -20.45 -2.52 -13.23
CA ASN A 72 -20.48 -1.06 -13.25
C ASN A 72 -20.58 -0.43 -11.84
N ILE A 73 -21.23 -1.11 -10.90
CA ILE A 73 -21.31 -0.69 -9.49
C ILE A 73 -19.95 -0.90 -8.83
N ALA A 74 -19.39 -2.11 -8.96
CA ALA A 74 -18.08 -2.44 -8.40
C ALA A 74 -16.97 -1.54 -8.95
N ASP A 75 -16.93 -1.34 -10.27
CA ASP A 75 -15.93 -0.51 -10.96
C ASP A 75 -15.94 0.93 -10.46
N ARG A 76 -17.12 1.56 -10.42
CA ARG A 76 -17.25 2.94 -9.94
C ARG A 76 -16.89 3.08 -8.46
N ILE A 77 -17.31 2.14 -7.62
CA ILE A 77 -17.00 2.18 -6.19
C ILE A 77 -15.51 1.97 -5.96
N LEU A 78 -14.94 0.89 -6.51
CA LEU A 78 -13.58 0.48 -6.22
C LEU A 78 -12.52 1.39 -6.82
N ASN A 79 -12.70 1.88 -8.06
CA ASN A 79 -11.76 2.84 -8.64
C ASN A 79 -11.68 4.12 -7.82
N ASP A 80 -12.81 4.57 -7.26
CA ASP A 80 -12.84 5.75 -6.42
C ASP A 80 -12.18 5.50 -5.06
N VAL A 81 -12.66 4.51 -4.31
CA VAL A 81 -12.21 4.30 -2.92
C VAL A 81 -10.78 3.76 -2.83
N LEU A 82 -10.39 2.80 -3.69
CA LEU A 82 -9.01 2.30 -3.74
C LEU A 82 -8.07 3.34 -4.34
N GLY A 83 -8.55 4.17 -5.27
CA GLY A 83 -7.83 5.32 -5.81
C GLY A 83 -7.52 6.37 -4.73
N ASN A 84 -8.51 6.72 -3.91
CA ASN A 84 -8.32 7.62 -2.77
C ASN A 84 -7.36 7.03 -1.74
N ASN A 85 -7.54 5.76 -1.41
CA ASN A 85 -6.69 5.03 -0.48
C ASN A 85 -5.22 5.00 -0.93
N HIS A 86 -4.98 4.70 -2.21
CA HIS A 86 -3.65 4.79 -2.83
C HIS A 86 -3.05 6.18 -2.64
N LYS A 87 -3.80 7.26 -2.93
CA LYS A 87 -3.32 8.65 -2.79
C LYS A 87 -2.93 8.99 -1.34
N ILE A 88 -3.74 8.56 -0.37
CA ILE A 88 -3.44 8.78 1.06
C ILE A 88 -2.12 8.12 1.45
N VAL A 89 -1.95 6.84 1.08
CA VAL A 89 -0.76 6.07 1.41
C VAL A 89 0.48 6.60 0.68
N THR A 90 0.39 6.91 -0.62
CA THR A 90 1.52 7.48 -1.36
C THR A 90 1.93 8.85 -0.82
N SER A 91 0.99 9.69 -0.39
CA SER A 91 1.31 10.99 0.22
C SER A 91 2.10 10.85 1.53
N TYR A 92 1.73 9.86 2.35
CA TYR A 92 2.50 9.53 3.55
C TYR A 92 3.90 9.00 3.18
N LEU A 93 3.98 8.11 2.19
CA LEU A 93 5.24 7.53 1.70
C LEU A 93 6.19 8.56 1.08
N GLU A 94 5.69 9.58 0.40
CA GLU A 94 6.50 10.71 -0.07
C GLU A 94 7.20 11.42 1.09
N THR A 95 6.49 11.59 2.22
CA THR A 95 7.08 12.16 3.43
C THR A 95 8.14 11.23 4.02
N VAL A 96 7.86 9.93 4.05
CA VAL A 96 8.81 8.89 4.53
C VAL A 96 10.07 8.84 3.67
N GLN A 97 9.94 8.71 2.37
CA GLN A 97 11.08 8.65 1.46
C GLN A 97 11.87 9.96 1.46
N SER A 98 11.20 11.11 1.56
CA SER A 98 11.90 12.40 1.69
C SER A 98 12.76 12.45 2.96
N PHE A 99 12.25 11.92 4.07
CA PHE A 99 13.02 11.80 5.31
C PHE A 99 14.20 10.84 5.14
N VAL A 100 13.96 9.64 4.61
CA VAL A 100 14.99 8.62 4.35
C VAL A 100 16.09 9.16 3.43
N ASN A 101 15.73 9.90 2.38
CA ASN A 101 16.67 10.53 1.46
C ASN A 101 17.51 11.60 2.16
N LYS A 102 16.87 12.49 2.92
CA LYS A 102 17.58 13.54 3.67
C LYS A 102 18.53 12.94 4.70
N SER A 103 18.11 11.94 5.47
CA SER A 103 18.96 11.23 6.44
C SER A 103 20.16 10.55 5.77
N ALA A 104 20.06 10.21 4.50
CA ALA A 104 21.14 9.65 3.70
C ALA A 104 21.96 10.70 2.93
N ASN A 105 21.74 12.01 3.13
CA ASN A 105 22.34 13.09 2.33
C ASN A 105 22.07 12.94 0.82
N ILE A 106 20.86 12.53 0.45
CA ILE A 106 20.40 12.44 -0.94
C ILE A 106 19.38 13.55 -1.17
N ASN A 107 19.68 14.45 -2.10
CA ASN A 107 18.79 15.55 -2.46
C ASN A 107 17.93 15.22 -3.69
N LEU A 108 17.28 14.06 -3.67
CA LEU A 108 16.37 13.61 -4.72
C LEU A 108 14.95 13.56 -4.16
N LYS A 109 14.00 14.08 -4.96
CA LYS A 109 12.58 13.98 -4.63
C LYS A 109 12.08 12.54 -4.83
N PRO A 110 11.24 12.01 -3.92
CA PRO A 110 10.60 10.72 -4.13
C PRO A 110 9.79 10.67 -5.42
N LYS A 111 9.66 9.47 -5.98
CA LYS A 111 8.75 9.18 -7.09
C LYS A 111 7.58 8.33 -6.61
N SER A 112 6.37 8.82 -6.86
CA SER A 112 5.15 8.09 -6.57
C SER A 112 4.78 7.17 -7.74
N PRO A 113 4.52 5.88 -7.49
CA PRO A 113 4.02 4.97 -8.51
C PRO A 113 2.58 5.34 -8.90
N LYS A 114 2.16 4.87 -10.08
CA LYS A 114 0.73 4.86 -10.43
C LYS A 114 0.05 3.71 -9.69
N ILE A 115 -1.24 3.88 -9.40
CA ILE A 115 -2.06 2.79 -8.86
C ILE A 115 -2.01 1.57 -9.80
N ASN A 116 -1.90 0.38 -9.20
CA ASN A 116 -1.92 -0.86 -9.95
C ASN A 116 -3.37 -1.17 -10.40
N GLN A 117 -3.70 -0.76 -11.62
CA GLN A 117 -5.04 -0.92 -12.18
C GLN A 117 -5.42 -2.39 -12.38
N ASP A 118 -4.46 -3.27 -12.67
CA ASP A 118 -4.74 -4.71 -12.83
C ASP A 118 -5.26 -5.33 -11.53
N LYS A 119 -4.70 -4.92 -10.38
CA LYS A 119 -5.23 -5.32 -9.06
C LYS A 119 -6.67 -4.81 -8.87
N VAL A 120 -6.94 -3.53 -9.17
CA VAL A 120 -8.28 -2.93 -9.05
C VAL A 120 -9.29 -3.68 -9.94
N ASN A 121 -8.94 -3.92 -11.21
CA ASN A 121 -9.77 -4.68 -12.14
C ASN A 121 -10.01 -6.12 -11.65
N GLY A 122 -9.00 -6.74 -11.03
CA GLY A 122 -9.13 -8.05 -10.39
C GLY A 122 -10.20 -8.07 -9.28
N PHE A 123 -10.23 -7.04 -8.43
CA PHE A 123 -11.29 -6.88 -7.42
C PHE A 123 -12.67 -6.73 -8.06
N VAL A 124 -12.80 -5.85 -9.05
CA VAL A 124 -14.06 -5.59 -9.77
C VAL A 124 -14.60 -6.88 -10.39
N ASN A 125 -13.75 -7.59 -11.13
CA ASN A 125 -14.13 -8.84 -11.79
C ASN A 125 -14.56 -9.92 -10.80
N ARG A 126 -13.83 -10.07 -9.69
CA ARG A 126 -14.16 -11.09 -8.68
C ARG A 126 -15.46 -10.78 -7.94
N LEU A 127 -15.74 -9.51 -7.64
CA LEU A 127 -17.00 -9.14 -6.99
C LEU A 127 -18.22 -9.34 -7.91
N ASN A 128 -18.04 -9.21 -9.21
CA ASN A 128 -19.11 -9.39 -10.20
C ASN A 128 -19.37 -10.87 -10.58
N SER A 129 -18.55 -11.80 -10.10
CA SER A 129 -18.56 -13.17 -10.62
C SER A 129 -19.67 -14.05 -10.05
N GLU A 130 -20.24 -13.70 -8.90
CA GLU A 130 -21.33 -14.48 -8.27
C GLU A 130 -22.68 -13.76 -8.39
N GLU A 131 -23.76 -14.54 -8.32
CA GLU A 131 -25.13 -14.02 -8.30
C GLU A 131 -25.45 -13.35 -6.97
N ASN A 132 -24.96 -13.91 -5.86
CA ASN A 132 -25.14 -13.34 -4.53
C ASN A 132 -23.84 -12.72 -4.03
N PHE A 133 -23.91 -11.44 -3.65
CA PHE A 133 -22.78 -10.71 -3.10
C PHE A 133 -22.21 -11.33 -1.81
N ASP A 134 -23.03 -12.01 -1.02
CA ASP A 134 -22.58 -12.64 0.22
C ASP A 134 -21.50 -13.72 0.02
N ASP A 135 -21.45 -14.33 -1.17
CA ASP A 135 -20.46 -15.36 -1.54
C ASP A 135 -19.08 -14.75 -1.87
N VAL A 136 -19.03 -13.44 -2.17
CA VAL A 136 -17.81 -12.72 -2.59
C VAL A 136 -17.41 -11.57 -1.69
N LYS A 137 -18.25 -11.14 -0.75
CA LYS A 137 -17.98 -9.99 0.12
C LYS A 137 -16.67 -10.09 0.90
N TRP A 138 -16.14 -11.30 1.11
CA TRP A 138 -14.84 -11.53 1.75
C TRP A 138 -13.69 -10.83 1.00
N ILE A 139 -13.85 -10.55 -0.29
CA ILE A 139 -12.89 -9.79 -1.11
C ILE A 139 -12.70 -8.36 -0.60
N LEU A 140 -13.70 -7.78 0.07
CA LEU A 140 -13.62 -6.45 0.65
C LEU A 140 -12.89 -6.43 2.01
N LYS A 141 -12.44 -7.59 2.51
CA LYS A 141 -11.75 -7.74 3.80
C LYS A 141 -10.22 -7.69 3.63
N ASP A 142 -9.52 -8.74 4.07
CA ASP A 142 -8.06 -8.87 4.01
C ASP A 142 -7.45 -8.54 2.64
N PRO A 143 -8.08 -8.86 1.49
CA PRO A 143 -7.52 -8.48 0.21
C PRO A 143 -7.40 -6.95 0.02
N VAL A 144 -8.33 -6.14 0.54
CA VAL A 144 -8.24 -4.66 0.53
C VAL A 144 -7.09 -4.17 1.42
N VAL A 145 -6.89 -4.80 2.58
CA VAL A 145 -5.76 -4.50 3.46
C VAL A 145 -4.44 -4.81 2.76
N ASN A 146 -4.33 -5.99 2.13
CA ASN A 146 -3.14 -6.39 1.39
C ASN A 146 -2.87 -5.48 0.19
N PHE A 147 -3.91 -5.08 -0.55
CA PHE A 147 -3.78 -4.08 -1.62
C PHE A 147 -3.14 -2.80 -1.08
N THR A 148 -3.63 -2.30 0.05
CA THR A 148 -3.16 -1.06 0.67
C THR A 148 -1.69 -1.15 1.08
N GLN A 149 -1.29 -2.26 1.73
CA GLN A 149 0.11 -2.50 2.07
C GLN A 149 0.99 -2.65 0.81
N SER A 150 0.47 -3.25 -0.26
CA SER A 150 1.22 -3.43 -1.50
C SER A 150 1.60 -2.12 -2.20
N VAL A 151 0.90 -1.02 -1.88
CA VAL A 151 1.28 0.33 -2.33
C VAL A 151 2.65 0.73 -1.77
N VAL A 152 2.99 0.29 -0.55
CA VAL A 152 4.31 0.53 0.06
C VAL A 152 5.40 -0.18 -0.74
N ASP A 153 5.17 -1.44 -1.11
CA ASP A 153 6.12 -2.22 -1.91
C ASP A 153 6.33 -1.61 -3.30
N ASP A 154 5.24 -1.23 -3.98
CA ASP A 154 5.28 -0.59 -5.30
C ASP A 154 6.03 0.76 -5.26
N PHE A 155 5.89 1.50 -4.15
CA PHE A 155 6.60 2.74 -3.90
C PHE A 155 8.10 2.53 -3.66
N ILE A 156 8.46 1.55 -2.82
CA ILE A 156 9.86 1.17 -2.59
C ILE A 156 10.51 0.77 -3.90
N MET A 157 9.89 -0.15 -4.65
CA MET A 157 10.41 -0.65 -5.93
C MET A 157 10.69 0.51 -6.90
N THR A 158 9.78 1.49 -6.98
CA THR A 158 9.91 2.67 -7.84
C THR A 158 11.09 3.57 -7.44
N ASN A 159 11.28 3.80 -6.15
CA ASN A 159 12.35 4.69 -5.67
C ASN A 159 13.72 4.01 -5.66
N VAL A 160 13.77 2.71 -5.39
CA VAL A 160 14.99 1.91 -5.50
C VAL A 160 15.49 1.89 -6.95
N ASP A 161 14.61 1.59 -7.91
CA ASP A 161 14.95 1.63 -9.34
C ASP A 161 15.38 3.03 -9.78
N PHE A 162 14.67 4.07 -9.33
CA PHE A 162 15.05 5.46 -9.60
C PHE A 162 16.44 5.81 -9.05
N HIS A 163 16.73 5.44 -7.81
CA HIS A 163 18.01 5.72 -7.17
C HIS A 163 19.16 4.90 -7.79
N ALA A 164 18.92 3.65 -8.16
CA ALA A 164 19.90 2.84 -8.90
C ALA A 164 20.25 3.47 -10.26
N LYS A 165 19.25 3.99 -10.98
CA LYS A 165 19.45 4.67 -12.28
C LYS A 165 20.30 5.94 -12.22
N VAL A 166 20.39 6.58 -11.04
CA VAL A 166 21.25 7.74 -10.82
C VAL A 166 22.60 7.38 -10.18
N GLY A 167 22.95 6.10 -10.15
CA GLY A 167 24.26 5.60 -9.71
C GLY A 167 24.38 5.31 -8.21
N LEU A 168 23.26 5.32 -7.46
CA LEU A 168 23.28 4.84 -6.07
C LEU A 168 23.30 3.30 -6.04
N VAL A 169 23.71 2.75 -4.90
CA VAL A 169 23.69 1.30 -4.65
C VAL A 169 22.72 1.01 -3.49
N PRO A 170 21.39 1.00 -3.77
CA PRO A 170 20.37 0.63 -2.80
C PRO A 170 20.60 -0.72 -2.12
N LYS A 171 20.23 -0.80 -0.85
CA LYS A 171 20.00 -2.06 -0.14
C LYS A 171 18.56 -2.19 0.33
N LEU A 172 18.07 -3.41 0.35
CA LEU A 172 16.74 -3.78 0.80
C LEU A 172 16.86 -4.79 1.91
N THR A 173 16.17 -4.56 3.02
CA THR A 173 16.10 -5.53 4.12
C THR A 173 14.67 -6.01 4.23
N ARG A 174 14.42 -7.30 4.00
CA ARG A 174 13.11 -7.90 4.25
C ARG A 174 13.10 -8.52 5.63
N THR A 175 12.24 -8.00 6.48
CA THR A 175 12.04 -8.47 7.86
C THR A 175 10.72 -9.20 7.94
N VAL A 176 10.76 -10.43 8.44
CA VAL A 176 9.59 -11.30 8.59
C VAL A 176 9.11 -11.32 10.03
N VAL A 177 7.81 -11.55 10.20
CA VAL A 177 7.21 -11.76 11.53
C VAL A 177 7.36 -13.22 11.95
N ALA A 178 7.44 -13.48 13.25
CA ALA A 178 7.44 -14.84 13.78
C ALA A 178 6.16 -15.58 13.35
N GLY A 179 6.30 -16.82 12.88
CA GLY A 179 5.17 -17.61 12.37
C GLY A 179 4.67 -17.23 10.97
N CYS A 180 5.46 -16.46 10.19
CA CYS A 180 5.14 -16.20 8.79
C CYS A 180 5.21 -17.49 7.94
N CYS A 181 4.63 -17.44 6.73
CA CYS A 181 4.69 -18.60 5.82
C CYS A 181 6.13 -18.89 5.35
N GLU A 182 6.43 -20.16 5.07
CA GLU A 182 7.75 -20.65 4.64
C GLU A 182 8.33 -19.86 3.45
N PHE A 183 7.47 -19.44 2.52
CA PHE A 183 7.90 -18.61 1.38
C PHE A 183 8.46 -17.25 1.83
N CYS A 184 7.80 -16.57 2.79
CA CYS A 184 8.28 -15.28 3.30
C CYS A 184 9.56 -15.47 4.11
N GLU A 185 9.64 -16.51 4.92
CA GLU A 185 10.83 -16.84 5.72
C GLU A 185 12.07 -17.02 4.84
N LYS A 186 11.94 -17.72 3.71
CA LYS A 186 13.02 -17.89 2.71
C LYS A 186 13.50 -16.59 2.05
N LEU A 187 12.68 -15.54 2.08
CA LEU A 187 13.00 -14.22 1.53
C LEU A 187 13.53 -13.24 2.58
N ALA A 188 13.67 -13.65 3.84
CA ALA A 188 14.22 -12.81 4.89
C ALA A 188 15.71 -12.54 4.64
N GLY A 189 16.15 -11.29 4.86
CA GLY A 189 17.55 -10.91 4.73
C GLY A 189 17.76 -9.56 4.09
N THR A 190 19.03 -9.20 3.89
CA THR A 190 19.46 -7.96 3.26
C THR A 190 20.05 -8.24 1.88
N TYR A 191 19.59 -7.47 0.88
CA TYR A 191 19.93 -7.65 -0.52
C TYR A 191 20.44 -6.33 -1.10
N THR A 192 21.49 -6.41 -1.91
CA THR A 192 21.97 -5.27 -2.70
C THR A 192 21.25 -5.25 -4.04
N TYR A 193 20.74 -4.09 -4.45
CA TYR A 193 20.06 -3.95 -5.74
C TYR A 193 21.04 -4.08 -6.93
N PRO A 194 20.67 -4.71 -8.06
CA PRO A 194 19.34 -5.21 -8.43
C PRO A 194 18.93 -6.50 -7.70
N VAL A 195 17.62 -6.64 -7.44
CA VAL A 195 17.03 -7.82 -6.81
C VAL A 195 15.89 -8.41 -7.63
N ASP A 196 15.57 -9.69 -7.40
CA ASP A 196 14.36 -10.31 -7.94
C ASP A 196 13.11 -9.61 -7.38
N LYS A 197 12.11 -9.36 -8.23
CA LYS A 197 10.80 -8.79 -7.83
C LYS A 197 10.09 -9.63 -6.78
N LYS A 198 10.42 -10.93 -6.65
CA LYS A 198 9.89 -11.81 -5.60
C LYS A 198 10.09 -11.25 -4.19
N ILE A 199 11.12 -10.42 -3.96
CA ILE A 199 11.35 -9.78 -2.65
C ILE A 199 10.21 -8.84 -2.24
N TYR A 200 9.43 -8.33 -3.18
CA TYR A 200 8.27 -7.46 -2.91
C TYR A 200 6.95 -8.23 -2.84
N MET A 201 6.94 -9.52 -3.16
CA MET A 201 5.71 -10.32 -3.16
C MET A 201 5.19 -10.54 -1.74
N ARG A 202 3.86 -10.50 -1.61
CA ARG A 202 3.14 -10.70 -0.34
C ARG A 202 1.98 -11.66 -0.58
N HIS A 203 1.84 -12.64 0.31
CA HIS A 203 0.63 -13.45 0.38
C HIS A 203 -0.50 -12.67 1.07
N ASN A 204 -1.70 -13.22 1.01
CA ASN A 204 -2.80 -12.72 1.84
C ASN A 204 -2.42 -12.81 3.32
N ASN A 205 -2.82 -11.80 4.09
CA ASN A 205 -2.54 -11.68 5.52
C ASN A 205 -1.04 -11.74 5.88
N CYS A 206 -0.19 -11.15 5.05
CA CYS A 206 1.24 -11.01 5.32
C CYS A 206 1.51 -9.74 6.13
N ASP A 207 2.30 -9.85 7.20
CA ASP A 207 2.78 -8.71 8.00
C ASP A 207 4.29 -8.46 7.85
N CYS A 208 4.93 -9.14 6.89
CA CYS A 208 6.33 -8.90 6.57
C CYS A 208 6.51 -7.51 5.96
N ILE A 209 7.65 -6.91 6.24
CA ILE A 209 8.02 -5.55 5.81
C ILE A 209 9.28 -5.60 4.95
N VAL A 210 9.37 -4.68 3.99
CA VAL A 210 10.59 -4.42 3.22
C VAL A 210 11.08 -3.02 3.56
N GLU A 211 12.27 -2.91 4.13
CA GLU A 211 12.90 -1.64 4.43
C GLU A 211 13.88 -1.27 3.32
N TYR A 212 13.84 0.01 2.94
CA TYR A 212 14.70 0.56 1.91
C TYR A 212 15.80 1.44 2.49
N HIS A 213 17.05 1.09 2.17
CA HIS A 213 18.25 1.84 2.53
C HIS A 213 18.91 2.39 1.25
N PRO A 214 18.90 3.72 1.03
CA PRO A 214 19.32 4.31 -0.24
C PRO A 214 20.85 4.40 -0.43
N LYS A 215 21.62 4.12 0.62
CA LYS A 215 23.08 4.03 0.58
C LYS A 215 23.52 2.65 1.08
N ASP A 216 24.46 2.03 0.36
CA ASP A 216 25.45 1.15 1.00
C ASP A 216 26.17 2.04 2.04
N SER A 217 26.56 1.51 3.19
CA SER A 217 27.30 2.25 4.23
C SER A 217 28.71 2.68 3.79
N ARG A 218 28.92 2.97 2.50
CA ARG A 218 30.13 3.52 1.94
C ARG A 218 30.12 5.01 2.15
N GLY A 219 31.08 5.36 2.98
CA GLY A 219 31.53 6.67 3.31
C GLY A 219 31.50 7.78 2.27
N ILE A 220 31.61 9.00 2.80
CA ILE A 220 31.75 10.19 1.99
C ILE A 220 33.09 10.10 1.26
N GLN A 221 33.07 10.10 -0.08
CA GLN A 221 34.29 10.22 -0.86
C GLN A 221 34.76 11.67 -0.84
N ASN A 222 35.99 11.89 -0.38
CA ASN A 222 36.61 13.21 -0.40
C ASN A 222 36.86 13.64 -1.86
N SER A 223 36.33 14.80 -2.26
CA SER A 223 36.38 15.29 -3.64
C SER A 223 37.79 15.54 -4.18
N HIS A 224 38.73 15.89 -3.29
CA HIS A 224 40.12 16.20 -3.62
C HIS A 224 41.04 14.98 -3.52
N THR A 225 40.90 14.17 -2.46
CA THR A 225 41.79 13.01 -2.25
C THR A 225 41.28 11.72 -2.89
N LYS A 226 40.02 11.71 -3.35
CA LYS A 226 39.30 10.52 -3.87
C LYS A 226 39.21 9.35 -2.89
N MET A 227 39.60 9.54 -1.63
CA MET A 227 39.53 8.53 -0.57
C MET A 227 38.11 8.42 -0.01
N TRP A 228 37.74 7.20 0.40
CA TRP A 228 36.45 6.86 1.00
C TRP A 228 36.55 6.88 2.53
N ARG A 229 35.56 7.45 3.24
CA ARG A 229 35.45 7.47 4.72
C ARG A 229 34.12 6.90 5.22
#